data_AF-A0A523TUH6-F1
#
_entry.id   AF-A0A523TUH6-F1
#
_cell.length_a   1.000
_cell.length_b   1.000
_cell.length_c   1.000
_cell.angle_alpha   90.00
_cell.angle_beta   90.00
_cell.angle_gamma   90.00
#
_symmetry.space_group_name_H-M   'P 1'
#
loop_
_entity.id
_entity.type
_entity.pdbx_description
1 polymer ?
#
loop_
_entity_poly.entity_id
_entity_poly.type
_entity_poly.pdbx_seq_one_letter_code
_entity_poly.pdbx_strand_id
1 'polypeptide(L)'
;MQSGHEILSNPNAVFNTGVITVLKQKESTQSLMGEAITLDSIFNSIDGEIVAKGDSAKGPNRGSITRHGNYTLWGFAGDSSKMTDTGCSLFVNAAFYAAKFLDTPVLELRLNQTRDGLYTYLKLAKGNIGFLNTMKQYLPASMSGATLSEVEQWLNENRPYLRINKADGRRFEVDEVAKALGIPNHKRALLETLMQNLPDSASQQTLVRYTGNSSFGADAAAWQNWYDENKNYLFFSDCEGSVFKIDEGAKAQGIPSETLRGWSSEEINYRTDS
;
A
#
# COMPACT_ATOMS: atom_id res chain seq x y z
N MET A 1 -29.22 16.81 24.39
CA MET A 1 -28.71 18.20 24.35
C MET A 1 -28.64 18.62 22.89
N GLN A 2 -29.53 19.52 22.46
CA GLN A 2 -29.40 20.18 21.17
C GLN A 2 -28.28 21.22 21.30
N SER A 3 -27.11 20.96 20.70
CA SER A 3 -26.05 21.97 20.64
C SER A 3 -26.43 22.98 19.56
N GLY A 4 -26.56 24.25 19.94
CA GLY A 4 -26.79 25.39 19.04
C GLY A 4 -25.57 25.73 18.18
N HIS A 5 -24.87 24.70 17.68
CA HIS A 5 -23.69 24.89 16.83
C HIS A 5 -24.17 25.03 15.38
N GLU A 6 -24.04 26.24 14.83
CA GLU A 6 -24.52 26.65 13.51
C GLU A 6 -24.05 25.69 12.37
N ILE A 7 -22.83 25.16 12.50
CA ILE A 7 -22.26 24.18 11.54
C ILE A 7 -22.92 22.79 11.61
N LEU A 8 -23.43 22.37 12.78
CA LEU A 8 -24.11 21.06 12.92
C LEU A 8 -25.57 21.10 12.45
N SER A 9 -26.16 22.30 12.47
CA SER A 9 -27.52 22.56 12.02
C SER A 9 -27.57 22.94 10.54
N ASN A 10 -26.45 23.38 9.95
CA ASN A 10 -26.34 23.73 8.55
C ASN A 10 -24.94 23.34 8.00
N PRO A 11 -24.69 22.04 7.69
CA PRO A 11 -23.40 21.61 7.18
C PRO A 11 -23.11 22.33 5.86
N ASN A 12 -21.91 22.94 5.74
CA ASN A 12 -21.49 23.61 4.52
C ASN A 12 -21.61 22.65 3.33
N ALA A 13 -22.25 23.09 2.24
CA ALA A 13 -22.36 22.31 1.02
C ALA A 13 -20.96 22.00 0.47
N VAL A 14 -20.49 20.77 0.70
CA VAL A 14 -19.23 20.28 0.15
C VAL A 14 -19.49 19.90 -1.30
N PHE A 15 -19.23 20.83 -2.22
CA PHE A 15 -19.22 20.49 -3.64
C PHE A 15 -18.03 19.57 -3.93
N ASN A 16 -18.38 18.41 -4.48
CA ASN A 16 -17.57 17.21 -4.59
C ASN A 16 -16.54 17.35 -5.73
N THR A 17 -15.30 17.75 -5.43
CA THR A 17 -14.17 17.61 -6.36
C THR A 17 -12.90 17.02 -5.74
N GLY A 18 -13.03 16.29 -4.62
CA GLY A 18 -11.92 15.57 -3.98
C GLY A 18 -10.90 16.51 -3.30
N VAL A 19 -10.36 16.07 -2.17
CA VAL A 19 -9.57 16.85 -1.19
C VAL A 19 -10.45 17.76 -0.32
N ILE A 20 -10.39 17.55 1.00
CA ILE A 20 -11.13 18.35 2.00
C ILE A 20 -10.74 19.82 1.85
N THR A 21 -11.62 20.59 1.20
CA THR A 21 -11.35 21.96 0.72
C THR A 21 -11.15 22.98 1.85
N VAL A 22 -11.56 22.63 3.07
CA VAL A 22 -11.53 23.50 4.27
C VAL A 22 -10.12 24.01 4.58
N LEU A 23 -9.07 23.23 4.30
CA LEU A 23 -7.69 23.64 4.58
C LEU A 23 -7.19 24.77 3.67
N LYS A 24 -7.66 24.85 2.41
CA LYS A 24 -7.23 25.90 1.47
C LYS A 24 -7.92 27.24 1.71
N GLN A 25 -9.12 27.25 2.30
CA GLN A 25 -9.95 28.44 2.37
C GLN A 25 -9.71 29.33 3.61
N LYS A 26 -8.94 28.85 4.60
CA LYS A 26 -8.82 29.53 5.90
C LYS A 26 -7.39 29.89 6.33
N GLU A 27 -6.42 29.87 5.41
CA GLU A 27 -5.02 30.29 5.66
C GLU A 27 -4.38 29.70 6.94
N SER A 28 -4.81 28.51 7.37
CA SER A 28 -4.34 27.91 8.62
C SER A 28 -2.99 27.21 8.40
N THR A 29 -1.94 27.72 9.04
CA THR A 29 -0.67 27.00 9.18
C THR A 29 -0.80 25.95 10.30
N GLN A 30 -0.16 24.79 10.12
CA GLN A 30 -0.03 23.69 11.10
C GLN A 30 -0.01 24.19 12.56
N SER A 31 -1.00 23.89 13.39
CA SER A 31 -0.87 23.89 14.87
C SER A 31 -2.25 23.65 15.47
N LEU A 32 -2.47 22.74 16.42
CA LEU A 32 -1.63 22.38 17.55
C LEU A 32 -1.67 20.85 17.73
N MET A 33 -0.52 20.24 17.44
CA MET A 33 -0.14 18.82 17.44
C MET A 33 -1.20 17.78 17.77
N GLY A 34 -1.68 17.16 16.69
CA GLY A 34 -2.29 15.85 16.70
C GLY A 34 -1.29 14.72 16.51
N GLU A 35 -1.50 13.58 17.17
CA GLU A 35 -0.67 12.39 16.98
C GLU A 35 -0.87 11.82 15.57
N ALA A 36 0.15 11.98 14.74
CA ALA A 36 0.08 11.61 13.33
C ALA A 36 0.25 10.09 13.15
N ILE A 37 -0.58 9.52 12.29
CA ILE A 37 -0.58 8.08 12.01
C ILE A 37 0.62 7.76 11.11
N THR A 38 1.36 6.72 11.47
CA THR A 38 2.42 6.16 10.63
C THR A 38 1.82 5.69 9.31
N LEU A 39 2.22 6.30 8.20
CA LEU A 39 1.68 5.98 6.87
C LEU A 39 2.24 4.70 6.27
N ASP A 40 3.20 4.06 6.94
CA ASP A 40 3.89 2.88 6.44
C ASP A 40 2.85 1.82 6.01
N SER A 41 1.79 1.57 6.79
CA SER A 41 0.75 0.60 6.43
C SER A 41 -0.25 1.03 5.34
N ILE A 42 -0.24 2.29 4.89
CA ILE A 42 -1.26 2.86 4.01
C ILE A 42 -0.69 3.24 2.64
N PHE A 43 0.58 3.67 2.57
CA PHE A 43 1.18 4.21 1.34
C PHE A 43 1.19 3.27 0.13
N ASN A 44 1.07 1.96 0.36
CA ASN A 44 1.18 0.93 -0.68
C ASN A 44 -0.04 -0.02 -0.71
N SER A 45 -1.08 0.27 0.06
CA SER A 45 -2.31 -0.52 0.05
C SER A 45 -3.25 -0.02 -1.04
N ILE A 46 -3.83 -0.97 -1.79
CA ILE A 46 -4.82 -0.68 -2.85
C ILE A 46 -6.06 0.05 -2.32
N ASP A 47 -6.39 -0.15 -1.05
CA ASP A 47 -7.55 0.43 -0.38
C ASP A 47 -7.17 1.49 0.66
N GLY A 48 -5.90 1.89 0.67
CA GLY A 48 -5.33 2.95 1.48
C GLY A 48 -5.42 4.32 0.79
N GLU A 49 -5.76 5.36 1.55
CA GLU A 49 -5.81 6.74 1.03
C GLU A 49 -5.28 7.72 2.08
N ILE A 50 -4.44 8.65 1.64
CA ILE A 50 -3.99 9.78 2.47
C ILE A 50 -4.88 10.98 2.14
N VAL A 51 -5.88 11.20 2.98
CA VAL A 51 -6.88 12.27 2.79
C VAL A 51 -6.30 13.63 3.19
N ALA A 52 -5.51 13.65 4.27
CA ALA A 52 -4.78 14.82 4.72
C ALA A 52 -3.43 14.41 5.31
N LYS A 53 -2.39 15.16 4.93
CA LYS A 53 -1.04 15.07 5.50
C LYS A 53 -0.59 16.46 5.93
N GLY A 54 0.35 16.52 6.87
CA GLY A 54 1.02 17.75 7.25
C GLY A 54 2.42 17.45 7.76
N ASP A 55 3.32 18.42 7.67
CA ASP A 55 4.64 18.29 8.28
C ASP A 55 4.45 18.12 9.79
N SER A 56 4.99 17.02 10.28
CA SER A 56 4.99 16.66 11.69
C SER A 56 6.44 16.48 12.10
N ALA A 57 6.76 16.78 13.36
CA ALA A 57 8.05 16.45 13.94
C ALA A 57 8.37 14.94 13.90
N LYS A 58 7.38 14.09 13.56
CA LYS A 58 7.54 12.64 13.37
C LYS A 58 7.91 12.23 11.93
N GLY A 59 8.12 13.19 11.02
CA GLY A 59 8.65 12.96 9.67
C GLY A 59 7.61 13.09 8.54
N PRO A 60 8.06 13.07 7.27
CA PRO A 60 7.21 13.34 6.10
C PRO A 60 6.21 12.21 5.78
N ASN A 61 6.40 11.01 6.35
CA ASN A 61 5.54 9.84 6.14
C ASN A 61 4.44 9.74 7.20
N ARG A 62 3.80 10.86 7.52
CA ARG A 62 2.78 10.95 8.57
C ARG A 62 1.52 11.63 8.05
N GLY A 63 0.38 10.98 8.27
CA GLY A 63 -0.94 11.46 7.87
C GLY A 63 -1.70 11.99 9.07
N SER A 64 -2.49 13.05 8.85
CA SER A 64 -3.43 13.57 9.85
C SER A 64 -4.83 13.01 9.67
N ILE A 65 -5.23 12.68 8.43
CA ILE A 65 -6.45 11.92 8.14
C ILE A 65 -6.12 10.91 7.05
N THR A 66 -6.40 9.64 7.31
CA THR A 66 -6.15 8.55 6.35
C THR A 66 -7.33 7.61 6.32
N ARG A 67 -7.50 6.89 5.21
CA ARG A 67 -8.49 5.83 5.06
C ARG A 67 -7.80 4.51 4.75
N HIS A 68 -8.34 3.41 5.25
CA HIS A 68 -7.99 2.06 4.87
C HIS A 68 -9.26 1.20 4.91
N GLY A 69 -9.73 0.76 3.74
CA GLY A 69 -11.06 0.17 3.61
C GLY A 69 -12.16 1.12 4.15
N ASN A 70 -12.96 0.62 5.08
CA ASN A 70 -14.01 1.37 5.79
C ASN A 70 -13.50 2.13 7.02
N TYR A 71 -12.23 1.99 7.39
CA TYR A 71 -11.65 2.74 8.51
C TYR A 71 -11.16 4.09 8.03
N THR A 72 -11.69 5.16 8.61
CA THR A 72 -11.09 6.49 8.53
C THR A 72 -10.43 6.80 9.86
N LEU A 73 -9.12 7.05 9.82
CA LEU A 73 -8.31 7.30 10.99
C LEU A 73 -8.12 8.81 11.16
N TRP A 74 -8.42 9.30 12.36
CA TRP A 74 -8.31 10.70 12.75
C TRP A 74 -7.09 10.90 13.64
N GLY A 75 -6.06 11.56 13.11
CA GLY A 75 -4.77 11.78 13.76
C GLY A 75 -4.67 13.06 14.57
N PHE A 76 -5.79 13.66 15.01
CA PHE A 76 -5.74 14.83 15.90
C PHE A 76 -5.99 14.43 17.35
N ALA A 77 -4.94 14.59 18.15
CA ALA A 77 -4.96 14.52 19.61
C ALA A 77 -5.36 15.88 20.18
N GLY A 78 -6.31 15.88 21.10
CA GLY A 78 -6.81 17.10 21.73
C GLY A 78 -8.17 16.86 22.37
N ASP A 79 -8.46 17.64 23.42
CA ASP A 79 -9.79 17.63 24.01
C ASP A 79 -10.79 18.23 23.01
N SER A 80 -11.88 17.51 22.75
CA SER A 80 -12.97 17.98 21.87
C SER A 80 -13.51 19.36 22.27
N SER A 81 -13.49 19.72 23.55
CA SER A 81 -13.91 21.02 24.06
C SER A 81 -12.98 22.18 23.65
N LYS A 82 -11.77 21.86 23.16
CA LYS A 82 -10.76 22.83 22.69
C LYS A 82 -10.69 22.90 21.16
N MET A 83 -11.56 22.20 20.44
CA MET A 83 -11.61 22.27 18.99
C MET A 83 -12.05 23.68 18.56
N THR A 84 -11.30 24.28 17.65
CA THR A 84 -11.72 25.51 16.96
C THR A 84 -12.90 25.21 16.04
N ASP A 85 -13.65 26.23 15.62
CA ASP A 85 -14.75 26.06 14.65
C ASP A 85 -14.31 25.37 13.36
N THR A 86 -13.07 25.64 12.92
CA THR A 86 -12.44 24.99 11.77
C THR A 86 -12.14 23.52 12.05
N GLY A 87 -11.64 23.18 13.25
CA GLY A 87 -11.44 21.80 13.69
C GLY A 87 -12.77 21.02 13.74
N CYS A 88 -13.83 21.62 14.28
CA CYS A 88 -15.16 21.02 14.31
C CYS A 88 -15.68 20.73 12.89
N SER A 89 -15.55 21.70 11.99
CA SER A 89 -15.94 21.55 10.57
C SER A 89 -15.14 20.44 9.87
N LEU A 90 -13.83 20.37 10.11
CA LEU A 90 -12.97 19.34 9.54
C LEU A 90 -13.38 17.94 10.04
N PHE A 91 -13.70 17.79 11.33
CA PHE A 91 -14.15 16.52 11.90
C PHE A 91 -15.48 16.06 11.30
N VAL A 92 -16.47 16.95 11.18
CA VAL A 92 -17.76 16.62 10.53
C VAL A 92 -17.55 16.20 9.08
N ASN A 93 -16.69 16.89 8.34
CA ASN A 93 -16.35 16.52 6.96
C ASN A 93 -15.64 15.17 6.87
N ALA A 94 -14.74 14.86 7.80
CA ALA A 94 -14.07 13.57 7.87
C ALA A 94 -15.08 12.44 8.17
N ALA A 95 -16.05 12.66 9.06
CA ALA A 95 -17.12 11.72 9.33
C ALA A 95 -18.04 11.50 8.10
N PHE A 96 -18.42 12.58 7.40
CA PHE A 96 -19.19 12.50 6.16
C PHE A 96 -18.44 11.77 5.04
N TYR A 97 -17.13 12.01 4.95
CA TYR A 97 -16.26 11.29 4.02
C TYR A 97 -16.21 9.80 4.38
N ALA A 98 -15.99 9.44 5.65
CA ALA A 98 -15.95 8.06 6.12
C ALA A 98 -17.25 7.30 5.83
N ALA A 99 -18.40 7.98 5.97
CA ALA A 99 -19.71 7.40 5.71
C ALA A 99 -19.90 6.88 4.27
N LYS A 100 -19.13 7.40 3.29
CA LYS A 100 -19.18 6.94 1.89
C LYS A 100 -18.57 5.54 1.70
N PHE A 101 -17.79 5.06 2.66
CA PHE A 101 -16.99 3.85 2.55
C PHE A 101 -17.38 2.79 3.59
N LEU A 102 -18.54 2.90 4.24
CA LEU A 102 -18.97 1.97 5.30
C LEU A 102 -18.95 0.50 4.85
N ASP A 103 -19.32 0.26 3.60
CA ASP A 103 -19.37 -1.07 2.98
C ASP A 103 -18.09 -1.44 2.22
N THR A 104 -17.04 -0.60 2.30
CA THR A 104 -15.75 -0.89 1.66
C THR A 104 -14.91 -1.79 2.57
N PRO A 105 -14.66 -3.06 2.22
CA PRO A 105 -13.85 -3.93 3.05
C PRO A 105 -12.39 -3.46 3.07
N VAL A 106 -11.66 -3.90 4.09
CA VAL A 106 -10.19 -3.86 4.07
C VAL A 106 -9.70 -4.95 3.12
N LEU A 107 -8.95 -4.59 2.08
CA LEU A 107 -8.48 -5.51 1.04
C LEU A 107 -7.08 -6.06 1.33
N GLU A 108 -6.22 -5.26 1.93
CA GLU A 108 -4.85 -5.62 2.25
C GLU A 108 -4.57 -5.46 3.75
N LEU A 109 -3.86 -6.41 4.36
CA LEU A 109 -3.35 -6.25 5.72
C LEU A 109 -1.84 -6.12 5.70
N ARG A 110 -1.29 -5.19 6.50
CA ARG A 110 0.16 -5.12 6.70
C ARG A 110 0.65 -6.20 7.64
N LEU A 111 0.87 -7.38 7.08
CA LEU A 111 1.42 -8.54 7.78
C LEU A 111 2.95 -8.58 7.71
N ASN A 112 3.52 -8.04 6.63
CA ASN A 112 4.95 -8.08 6.35
C ASN A 112 5.52 -6.69 6.06
N GLN A 113 6.85 -6.62 6.09
CA GLN A 113 7.57 -5.45 5.57
C GLN A 113 7.43 -5.39 4.04
N THR A 114 7.35 -4.18 3.48
CA THR A 114 7.34 -3.98 2.02
C THR A 114 8.75 -3.69 1.50
N ARG A 115 9.00 -4.00 0.22
CA ARG A 115 10.29 -3.71 -0.42
C ARG A 115 10.62 -2.20 -0.43
N ASP A 116 9.60 -1.34 -0.43
CA ASP A 116 9.76 0.11 -0.33
C ASP A 116 10.21 0.57 1.05
N GLY A 117 9.84 -0.19 2.08
CA GLY A 117 10.38 -0.02 3.41
C GLY A 117 11.89 -0.24 3.46
N LEU A 118 12.44 -1.20 2.69
CA LEU A 118 13.89 -1.37 2.58
C LEU A 118 14.56 -0.14 1.96
N TYR A 119 13.97 0.43 0.91
CA TYR A 119 14.48 1.63 0.26
C TYR A 119 14.41 2.86 1.17
N THR A 120 13.37 2.95 2.00
CA THR A 120 13.28 3.97 3.05
C THR A 120 14.42 3.81 4.07
N TYR A 121 14.70 2.60 4.54
CA TYR A 121 15.83 2.35 5.43
C TYR A 121 17.18 2.69 4.77
N LEU A 122 17.34 2.41 3.48
CA LEU A 122 18.54 2.81 2.74
C LEU A 122 18.73 4.33 2.76
N LYS A 123 17.67 5.10 2.46
CA LYS A 123 17.70 6.57 2.52
C LYS A 123 18.07 7.08 3.91
N LEU A 124 17.50 6.49 4.96
CA LEU A 124 17.83 6.83 6.35
C LEU A 124 19.28 6.45 6.71
N ALA A 125 19.76 5.31 6.23
CA ALA A 125 21.11 4.81 6.49
C ALA A 125 22.21 5.70 5.91
N LYS A 126 21.94 6.42 4.82
CA LYS A 126 22.84 7.44 4.25
C LYS A 126 23.08 8.62 5.22
N GLY A 127 22.09 8.97 6.04
CA GLY A 127 22.22 10.02 7.07
C GLY A 127 22.66 9.50 8.44
N ASN A 128 22.33 8.25 8.76
CA ASN A 128 22.72 7.61 10.02
C ASN A 128 22.93 6.10 9.82
N ILE A 129 24.18 5.67 9.87
CA ILE A 129 24.59 4.28 9.59
C ILE A 129 23.92 3.25 10.51
N GLY A 130 23.39 3.65 11.68
CA GLY A 130 22.62 2.76 12.56
C GLY A 130 21.39 2.12 11.88
N PHE A 131 20.79 2.81 10.91
CA PHE A 131 19.67 2.25 10.13
C PHE A 131 20.10 1.12 9.21
N LEU A 132 21.38 1.04 8.81
CA LEU A 132 21.90 -0.10 8.04
C LEU A 132 21.77 -1.41 8.84
N ASN A 133 22.07 -1.39 10.14
CA ASN A 133 21.95 -2.57 10.99
C ASN A 133 20.50 -3.03 11.13
N THR A 134 19.55 -2.09 11.14
CA THR A 134 18.11 -2.41 11.13
C THR A 134 17.72 -3.03 9.80
N MET A 135 18.14 -2.41 8.69
CA MET A 135 17.86 -2.87 7.34
C MET A 135 18.36 -4.31 7.09
N LYS A 136 19.58 -4.63 7.53
CA LYS A 136 20.20 -5.96 7.40
C LYS A 136 19.37 -7.10 8.01
N GLN A 137 18.48 -6.82 8.96
CA GLN A 137 17.59 -7.82 9.54
C GLN A 137 16.53 -8.33 8.56
N TYR A 138 16.30 -7.58 7.48
CA TYR A 138 15.34 -7.90 6.42
C TYR A 138 16.02 -8.35 5.13
N LEU A 139 17.34 -8.22 5.01
CA LEU A 139 18.08 -8.67 3.83
C LEU A 139 18.39 -10.16 3.90
N PRO A 140 18.67 -10.83 2.75
CA PRO A 140 19.19 -12.19 2.74
C PRO A 140 20.40 -12.34 3.68
N ALA A 141 20.58 -13.52 4.26
CA ALA A 141 21.69 -13.79 5.19
C ALA A 141 23.08 -13.51 4.58
N SER A 142 23.22 -13.70 3.26
CA SER A 142 24.42 -13.38 2.49
C SER A 142 24.80 -11.90 2.54
N MET A 143 23.87 -11.00 2.84
CA MET A 143 24.08 -9.55 2.92
C MET A 143 24.38 -9.05 4.35
N SER A 144 24.51 -9.95 5.34
CA SER A 144 24.77 -9.57 6.74
C SER A 144 26.06 -8.75 6.92
N GLY A 145 27.12 -9.08 6.16
CA GLY A 145 28.39 -8.36 6.16
C GLY A 145 28.45 -7.13 5.26
N ALA A 146 27.43 -6.88 4.42
CA ALA A 146 27.50 -5.88 3.36
C ALA A 146 27.63 -4.43 3.89
N THR A 147 28.39 -3.62 3.18
CA THR A 147 28.48 -2.17 3.35
C THR A 147 27.23 -1.47 2.83
N LEU A 148 27.06 -0.18 3.16
CA LEU A 148 25.94 0.61 2.65
C LEU A 148 25.89 0.63 1.11
N SER A 149 27.04 0.76 0.44
CA SER A 149 27.12 0.80 -1.02
C SER A 149 26.75 -0.53 -1.66
N GLU A 150 27.18 -1.65 -1.08
CA GLU A 150 26.82 -2.99 -1.57
C GLU A 150 25.33 -3.27 -1.40
N VAL A 151 24.75 -2.82 -0.28
CA VAL A 151 23.30 -2.91 -0.04
C VAL A 151 22.52 -2.03 -1.02
N GLU A 152 22.99 -0.81 -1.29
CA GLU A 152 22.38 0.09 -2.27
C GLU A 152 22.38 -0.53 -3.68
N GLN A 153 23.54 -1.02 -4.12
CA GLN A 153 23.67 -1.68 -5.41
C GLN A 153 22.72 -2.89 -5.51
N TRP A 154 22.73 -3.77 -4.50
CA TRP A 154 21.88 -4.94 -4.48
C TRP A 154 20.38 -4.57 -4.53
N LEU A 155 19.96 -3.53 -3.82
CA LEU A 155 18.56 -3.08 -3.89
C LEU A 155 18.21 -2.55 -5.27
N ASN A 156 19.05 -1.71 -5.87
CA ASN A 156 18.78 -1.14 -7.18
C ASN A 156 18.62 -2.22 -8.26
N GLU A 157 19.40 -3.28 -8.17
CA GLU A 157 19.34 -4.43 -9.09
C GLU A 157 18.13 -5.34 -8.83
N ASN A 158 17.76 -5.56 -7.56
CA ASN A 158 16.84 -6.64 -7.20
C ASN A 158 15.44 -6.20 -6.76
N ARG A 159 15.21 -4.92 -6.42
CA ARG A 159 13.93 -4.40 -5.89
C ARG A 159 12.69 -4.87 -6.67
N PRO A 160 12.65 -4.87 -8.02
CA PRO A 160 11.47 -5.32 -8.77
C PRO A 160 11.13 -6.81 -8.59
N TYR A 161 12.07 -7.61 -8.11
CA TYR A 161 11.97 -9.06 -7.98
C TYR A 161 11.98 -9.53 -6.52
N LEU A 162 12.01 -8.60 -5.55
CA LEU A 162 12.02 -8.97 -4.14
C LEU A 162 10.66 -9.52 -3.71
N ARG A 163 10.71 -10.53 -2.86
CA ARG A 163 9.54 -11.07 -2.17
C ARG A 163 9.89 -11.50 -0.76
N ILE A 164 8.90 -11.61 0.11
CA ILE A 164 9.11 -12.16 1.45
C ILE A 164 9.46 -13.66 1.36
N ASN A 165 10.51 -14.06 2.05
CA ASN A 165 10.80 -15.46 2.29
C ASN A 165 9.78 -16.00 3.30
N LYS A 166 8.86 -16.86 2.85
CA LYS A 166 7.80 -17.40 3.70
C LYS A 166 8.30 -18.33 4.82
N ALA A 167 9.47 -18.94 4.67
CA ALA A 167 10.03 -19.81 5.71
C ALA A 167 10.61 -19.00 6.88
N ASP A 168 11.19 -17.84 6.60
CA ASP A 168 11.73 -16.91 7.60
C ASP A 168 10.65 -15.94 8.13
N GLY A 169 9.72 -15.53 7.27
CA GLY A 169 8.62 -14.61 7.60
C GLY A 169 9.05 -13.15 7.82
N ARG A 170 10.35 -12.85 7.73
CA ARG A 170 10.90 -11.50 7.94
C ARG A 170 11.83 -11.05 6.83
N ARG A 171 12.71 -11.92 6.33
CA ARG A 171 13.69 -11.56 5.28
C ARG A 171 13.09 -11.54 3.89
N PHE A 172 13.62 -10.65 3.05
CA PHE A 172 13.41 -10.68 1.61
C PHE A 172 14.35 -11.65 0.93
N GLU A 173 13.88 -12.21 -0.18
CA GLU A 173 14.68 -12.95 -1.14
C GLU A 173 14.35 -12.50 -2.56
N VAL A 174 15.26 -12.80 -3.49
CA VAL A 174 15.08 -12.52 -4.91
C VAL A 174 14.25 -13.65 -5.51
N ASP A 175 13.19 -13.29 -6.25
CA ASP A 175 12.52 -14.25 -7.11
C ASP A 175 13.36 -14.47 -8.38
N GLU A 176 14.13 -15.56 -8.36
CA GLU A 176 15.03 -15.91 -9.47
C GLU A 176 14.28 -16.20 -10.78
N VAL A 177 13.02 -16.66 -10.72
CA VAL A 177 12.21 -16.90 -11.93
C VAL A 177 11.80 -15.57 -12.54
N ALA A 178 11.23 -14.66 -11.73
CA ALA A 178 10.85 -13.33 -12.18
C ALA A 178 12.07 -12.54 -12.70
N LYS A 179 13.21 -12.66 -12.01
CA LYS A 179 14.47 -12.00 -12.40
C LYS A 179 15.04 -12.57 -13.70
N ALA A 180 15.03 -13.89 -13.88
CA ALA A 180 15.49 -14.53 -15.11
C ALA A 180 14.62 -14.15 -16.33
N LEU A 181 13.31 -13.97 -16.12
CA LEU A 181 12.39 -13.48 -17.15
C LEU A 181 12.51 -11.97 -17.39
N GLY A 182 13.16 -11.23 -16.48
CA GLY A 182 13.23 -9.77 -16.54
C GLY A 182 11.87 -9.08 -16.31
N ILE A 183 10.90 -9.80 -15.74
CA ILE A 183 9.55 -9.30 -15.50
C ILE A 183 9.38 -9.08 -13.99
N PRO A 184 9.13 -7.84 -13.53
CA PRO A 184 8.88 -7.58 -12.12
C PRO A 184 7.72 -8.40 -11.57
N ASN A 185 7.84 -8.87 -10.33
CA ASN A 185 6.90 -9.86 -9.79
C ASN A 185 5.50 -9.34 -9.47
N HIS A 186 5.33 -8.03 -9.44
CA HIS A 186 4.05 -7.36 -9.24
C HIS A 186 3.26 -7.15 -10.53
N LYS A 187 3.85 -7.47 -11.69
CA LYS A 187 3.25 -7.32 -13.01
C LYS A 187 2.48 -8.56 -13.42
N ARG A 188 1.26 -8.38 -13.91
CA ARG A 188 0.43 -9.45 -14.49
C ARG A 188 1.11 -10.17 -15.65
N ALA A 189 1.97 -9.47 -16.41
CA ALA A 189 2.79 -10.06 -17.47
C ALA A 189 3.65 -11.24 -16.98
N LEU A 190 4.03 -11.28 -15.69
CA LEU A 190 4.70 -12.44 -15.11
C LEU A 190 3.78 -13.66 -15.13
N LEU A 191 2.54 -13.52 -14.65
CA LEU A 191 1.56 -14.62 -14.65
C LEU A 191 1.31 -15.13 -16.08
N GLU A 192 1.11 -14.20 -17.02
CA GLU A 192 0.91 -14.52 -18.45
C GLU A 192 2.05 -15.35 -19.02
N THR A 193 3.29 -14.95 -18.75
CA THR A 193 4.49 -15.67 -19.22
C THR A 193 4.63 -17.03 -18.57
N LEU A 194 4.34 -17.16 -17.28
CA LEU A 194 4.43 -18.44 -16.57
C LEU A 194 3.38 -19.44 -17.08
N MET A 195 2.16 -18.97 -17.41
CA MET A 195 1.12 -19.82 -18.00
C MET A 195 1.54 -20.38 -19.37
N GLN A 196 2.21 -19.57 -20.19
CA GLN A 196 2.74 -20.01 -21.50
C GLN A 196 3.87 -21.03 -21.38
N ASN A 197 4.62 -21.00 -20.29
CA ASN A 197 5.76 -21.90 -20.05
C ASN A 197 5.37 -23.23 -19.41
N LEU A 198 4.11 -23.44 -19.04
CA LEU A 198 3.64 -24.73 -18.53
C LEU A 198 3.86 -25.84 -19.56
N PRO A 199 4.24 -27.07 -19.15
CA PRO A 199 4.23 -27.60 -17.78
C PRO A 199 5.54 -27.43 -17.00
N ASP A 200 6.38 -26.44 -17.34
CA ASP A 200 7.62 -26.19 -16.60
C ASP A 200 7.39 -26.09 -15.08
N SER A 201 8.18 -26.85 -14.32
CA SER A 201 8.02 -26.98 -12.88
C SER A 201 8.27 -25.66 -12.13
N ALA A 202 9.21 -24.83 -12.60
CA ALA A 202 9.49 -23.54 -11.98
C ALA A 202 8.33 -22.57 -12.22
N SER A 203 7.75 -22.60 -13.42
CA SER A 203 6.57 -21.81 -13.79
C SER A 203 5.34 -22.21 -12.97
N GLN A 204 5.06 -23.51 -12.87
CA GLN A 204 4.01 -24.04 -12.02
C GLN A 204 4.17 -23.60 -10.56
N GLN A 205 5.33 -23.84 -9.95
CA GLN A 205 5.57 -23.46 -8.55
C GLN A 205 5.44 -21.96 -8.32
N THR A 206 5.82 -21.15 -9.30
CA THR A 206 5.75 -19.69 -9.22
C THR A 206 4.31 -19.19 -9.36
N LEU A 207 3.48 -19.79 -10.24
CA LEU A 207 2.04 -19.51 -10.29
C LEU A 207 1.35 -19.82 -8.96
N VAL A 208 1.64 -21.00 -8.37
CA VAL A 208 1.12 -21.39 -7.05
C VAL A 208 1.56 -20.39 -5.98
N ARG A 209 2.83 -19.97 -5.98
CA ARG A 209 3.39 -19.02 -5.01
C ARG A 209 2.63 -17.70 -5.01
N TYR A 210 2.35 -17.17 -6.19
CA TYR A 210 1.78 -15.85 -6.37
C TYR A 210 0.26 -15.81 -6.29
N THR A 211 -0.44 -16.90 -6.61
CA THR A 211 -1.91 -16.93 -6.59
C THR A 211 -2.49 -17.71 -5.41
N GLY A 212 -1.67 -18.50 -4.72
CA GLY A 212 -2.11 -19.44 -3.68
C GLY A 212 -2.87 -20.65 -4.24
N ASN A 213 -3.10 -20.75 -5.55
CA ASN A 213 -3.85 -21.83 -6.15
C ASN A 213 -2.93 -22.99 -6.56
N SER A 214 -3.03 -24.13 -5.87
CA SER A 214 -2.30 -25.36 -6.21
C SER A 214 -3.13 -26.38 -7.02
N SER A 215 -4.43 -26.13 -7.20
CA SER A 215 -5.38 -27.10 -7.74
C SER A 215 -5.26 -27.33 -9.24
N PHE A 216 -4.81 -26.31 -9.99
CA PHE A 216 -4.67 -26.41 -11.45
C PHE A 216 -3.43 -27.19 -11.88
N GLY A 217 -2.45 -27.37 -10.99
CA GLY A 217 -1.21 -28.07 -11.32
C GLY A 217 -0.54 -27.50 -12.56
N ALA A 218 -0.23 -28.38 -13.52
CA ALA A 218 0.39 -28.02 -14.80
C ALA A 218 -0.62 -27.73 -15.94
N ASP A 219 -1.92 -27.64 -15.64
CA ASP A 219 -2.97 -27.40 -16.64
C ASP A 219 -3.00 -25.93 -17.08
N ALA A 220 -2.35 -25.64 -18.20
CA ALA A 220 -2.30 -24.29 -18.77
C ALA A 220 -3.68 -23.73 -19.13
N ALA A 221 -4.64 -24.58 -19.55
CA ALA A 221 -5.97 -24.12 -19.92
C ALA A 221 -6.77 -23.70 -18.67
N ALA A 222 -6.66 -24.44 -17.57
CA ALA A 222 -7.27 -24.08 -16.30
C ALA A 222 -6.73 -22.74 -15.76
N TRP A 223 -5.41 -22.54 -15.83
CA TRP A 223 -4.78 -21.27 -15.47
C TRP A 223 -5.25 -20.12 -16.36
N GLN A 224 -5.28 -20.31 -17.68
CA GLN A 224 -5.72 -19.28 -18.62
C GLN A 224 -7.17 -18.87 -18.39
N ASN A 225 -8.08 -19.85 -18.20
CA ASN A 225 -9.48 -19.58 -17.89
C ASN A 225 -9.63 -18.76 -16.60
N TRP A 226 -8.93 -19.16 -15.54
CA TRP A 226 -8.92 -18.40 -14.29
C TRP A 226 -8.38 -16.99 -14.50
N TYR A 227 -7.31 -16.83 -15.27
CA TYR A 227 -6.75 -15.50 -15.52
C TYR A 227 -7.71 -14.62 -16.31
N ASP A 228 -8.35 -15.13 -17.35
CA ASP A 228 -9.29 -14.35 -18.16
C ASP A 228 -10.53 -13.90 -17.36
N GLU A 229 -10.99 -14.72 -16.42
CA GLU A 229 -12.07 -14.37 -15.49
C GLU A 229 -11.67 -13.32 -14.44
N ASN A 230 -10.38 -13.26 -14.07
CA ASN A 230 -9.94 -12.52 -12.89
C ASN A 230 -9.00 -11.35 -13.18
N LYS A 231 -8.38 -11.25 -14.36
CA LYS A 231 -7.30 -10.30 -14.66
C LYS A 231 -7.64 -8.84 -14.36
N ASN A 232 -8.88 -8.42 -14.61
CA ASN A 232 -9.34 -7.04 -14.34
C ASN A 232 -9.53 -6.75 -12.85
N TYR A 233 -9.58 -7.79 -12.02
CA TYR A 233 -9.82 -7.71 -10.58
C TYR A 233 -8.58 -8.03 -9.75
N LEU A 234 -7.48 -8.43 -10.39
CA LEU A 234 -6.23 -8.77 -9.73
C LEU A 234 -5.48 -7.53 -9.28
N PHE A 235 -4.99 -7.57 -8.05
CA PHE A 235 -4.01 -6.62 -7.52
C PHE A 235 -2.89 -7.35 -6.81
N PHE A 236 -1.69 -6.78 -6.82
CA PHE A 236 -0.54 -7.35 -6.12
C PHE A 236 -0.41 -6.75 -4.72
N SER A 237 -0.30 -7.63 -3.72
CA SER A 237 -0.06 -7.27 -2.33
C SER A 237 1.39 -7.55 -1.95
N ASP A 238 2.15 -6.50 -1.68
CA ASP A 238 3.48 -6.64 -1.07
C ASP A 238 3.39 -6.90 0.44
N CYS A 239 2.35 -6.36 1.08
CA CYS A 239 2.16 -6.41 2.52
C CYS A 239 1.75 -7.80 3.03
N GLU A 240 1.06 -8.61 2.21
CA GLU A 240 0.60 -9.96 2.56
C GLU A 240 1.50 -11.07 2.00
N GLY A 241 2.76 -10.73 1.69
CA GLY A 241 3.78 -11.71 1.33
C GLY A 241 4.00 -11.86 -0.17
N SER A 242 3.84 -10.75 -0.92
CA SER A 242 4.14 -10.66 -2.36
C SER A 242 3.30 -11.63 -3.17
N VAL A 243 1.97 -11.43 -3.18
CA VAL A 243 0.97 -12.30 -3.84
C VAL A 243 -0.04 -11.48 -4.63
N PHE A 244 -0.61 -12.06 -5.69
CA PHE A 244 -1.79 -11.53 -6.35
C PHE A 244 -3.05 -11.96 -5.61
N LYS A 245 -3.94 -11.00 -5.36
CA LYS A 245 -5.25 -11.17 -4.75
C LYS A 245 -6.34 -10.69 -5.71
N ILE A 246 -7.55 -11.19 -5.52
CA ILE A 246 -8.75 -10.76 -6.24
C ILE A 246 -9.46 -9.73 -5.36
N ASP A 247 -9.78 -8.57 -5.92
CA ASP A 247 -10.73 -7.63 -5.30
C ASP A 247 -12.16 -8.15 -5.55
N GLU A 248 -12.66 -8.93 -4.59
CA GLU A 248 -14.00 -9.53 -4.68
C GLU A 248 -15.11 -8.46 -4.76
N GLY A 249 -14.88 -7.27 -4.20
CA GLY A 249 -15.83 -6.17 -4.28
C GLY A 249 -15.91 -5.57 -5.69
N ALA A 250 -14.75 -5.42 -6.35
CA ALA A 250 -14.67 -5.00 -7.75
C ALA A 250 -15.30 -6.05 -8.68
N LYS A 251 -14.97 -7.33 -8.45
CA LYS A 251 -15.52 -8.47 -9.21
C LYS A 251 -17.03 -8.57 -9.08
N ALA A 252 -17.58 -8.42 -7.87
CA ALA A 252 -19.03 -8.45 -7.64
C ALA A 252 -19.77 -7.30 -8.35
N GLN A 253 -19.12 -6.15 -8.54
CA GLN A 253 -19.69 -5.00 -9.25
C GLN A 253 -19.44 -5.03 -10.77
N GLY A 254 -18.59 -5.93 -11.26
CA GLY A 254 -18.16 -5.95 -12.66
C GLY A 254 -17.35 -4.72 -13.08
N ILE A 255 -16.74 -4.03 -12.12
CA ILE A 255 -15.91 -2.83 -12.34
C ILE A 255 -14.46 -3.25 -12.11
N PRO A 256 -13.51 -2.98 -13.03
CA PRO A 256 -12.10 -3.29 -12.81
C PRO A 256 -11.56 -2.67 -11.52
N SER A 257 -10.68 -3.37 -10.80
CA SER A 257 -10.14 -2.90 -9.51
C SER A 257 -9.49 -1.53 -9.64
N GLU A 258 -8.73 -1.31 -10.71
CA GLU A 258 -8.08 -0.02 -10.97
C GLU A 258 -9.06 1.14 -11.12
N THR A 259 -10.23 0.87 -11.70
CA THR A 259 -11.29 1.87 -11.89
C THR A 259 -12.03 2.11 -10.59
N LEU A 260 -12.38 1.05 -9.86
CA LEU A 260 -13.11 1.16 -8.59
C LEU A 260 -12.26 1.82 -7.50
N ARG A 261 -10.96 1.51 -7.45
CA ARG A 261 -10.04 1.95 -6.39
C ARG A 261 -9.22 3.18 -6.78
N GLY A 262 -9.11 3.50 -8.07
CA GLY A 262 -8.26 4.59 -8.55
C GLY A 262 -6.76 4.31 -8.42
N TRP A 263 -6.37 3.03 -8.29
CA TRP A 263 -5.00 2.58 -8.10
C TRP A 263 -4.77 1.21 -8.75
N SER A 264 -3.59 0.99 -9.32
CA SER A 264 -3.21 -0.29 -9.92
C SER A 264 -1.79 -0.68 -9.51
N SER A 265 -1.61 -1.93 -9.11
CA SER A 265 -0.27 -2.48 -8.87
C SER A 265 0.56 -2.51 -10.14
N GLU A 266 -0.05 -2.52 -11.33
CA GLU A 266 0.68 -2.46 -12.60
C GLU A 266 1.47 -1.16 -12.76
N GLU A 267 1.04 -0.04 -12.17
CA GLU A 267 1.70 1.25 -12.38
C GLU A 267 2.88 1.49 -11.43
N ILE A 268 3.18 0.56 -10.52
CA ILE A 268 4.30 0.72 -9.59
C ILE A 268 5.62 0.68 -10.37
N ASN A 269 6.30 1.81 -10.42
CA ASN A 269 7.62 1.94 -11.03
C ASN A 269 8.72 2.07 -9.98
N TYR A 270 9.37 0.95 -9.69
CA TYR A 270 10.45 0.91 -8.70
C TYR A 270 11.77 1.53 -9.18
N ARG A 271 11.89 1.92 -10.46
CA ARG A 271 13.14 2.43 -11.05
C ARG A 271 13.26 3.96 -11.03
N THR A 272 12.19 4.70 -10.70
CA THR A 272 12.13 6.16 -10.90
C THR A 272 12.44 7.03 -9.68
N ASP A 273 12.82 6.45 -8.55
CA ASP A 273 13.15 7.23 -7.33
C ASP A 273 14.64 7.61 -7.24
N SER A 274 15.35 7.66 -8.38
CA SER A 274 16.74 8.14 -8.49
C SER A 274 16.84 9.65 -8.31
#